data_AF-A0A1B8Q9D3-F1
#
_entry.id   AF-A0A1B8Q9D3-F1
#
_cell.length_a   1.000
_cell.length_b   1.000
_cell.length_c   1.000
_cell.angle_alpha   90.00
_cell.angle_beta   90.00
_cell.angle_gamma   90.00
#
_symmetry.space_group_name_H-M   'P 1'
#
loop_
_entity.id
_entity.type
_entity.pdbx_description
1 polymer ?
#
loop_
_entity_poly.entity_id
_entity_poly.type
_entity_poly.pdbx_seq_one_letter_code
_entity_poly.pdbx_strand_id
1 'polypeptide(L)'
;MLNDQVTSLSVSDPAGSNQSSDAIKSYLFNGVIEPLLIQGDVLTILKRIPSESIDMIMTSPPYWNQREYDSGGIGLEKNYQEFINLLLEITVELKRVLKPTGSFWLNMNDTYQNKHLLGIPWRIALKMIDEQGWILRNEGLWYKKYAHYTQP
;
A
#
# COMPACT_ATOMS: atom_id res chain seq x y z
N MET A 1 -4.66 34.85 15.71
CA MET A 1 -5.39 33.85 14.92
C MET A 1 -4.63 33.71 13.62
N LEU A 2 -3.81 32.67 13.47
CA LEU A 2 -3.13 32.35 12.22
C LEU A 2 -4.05 31.42 11.43
N ASN A 3 -4.32 31.79 10.18
CA ASN A 3 -5.13 30.99 9.26
C ASN A 3 -4.32 29.77 8.82
N ASP A 4 -4.56 28.61 9.43
CA ASP A 4 -4.07 27.31 8.96
C ASP A 4 -4.93 26.82 7.79
N GLN A 5 -4.83 27.50 6.64
CA GLN A 5 -5.29 26.92 5.37
C GLN A 5 -4.18 26.00 4.85
N VAL A 6 -4.14 24.77 5.35
CA VAL A 6 -3.41 23.69 4.68
C VAL A 6 -4.15 23.42 3.38
N THR A 7 -3.73 24.08 2.31
CA THR A 7 -4.18 23.77 0.94
C THR A 7 -3.66 22.40 0.55
N SER A 8 -4.42 21.35 0.87
CA SER A 8 -4.20 20.03 0.28
C SER A 8 -4.47 20.11 -1.21
N LEU A 9 -3.48 19.81 -2.05
CA LEU A 9 -3.71 19.57 -3.48
C LEU A 9 -4.42 18.21 -3.60
N SER A 10 -5.75 18.21 -3.54
CA SER A 10 -6.57 17.04 -3.80
C SER A 10 -6.87 16.95 -5.28
N VAL A 11 -6.33 15.94 -5.96
CA VAL A 11 -6.72 15.62 -7.34
C VAL A 11 -7.70 14.45 -7.28
N SER A 12 -8.98 14.74 -7.49
CA SER A 12 -10.03 13.73 -7.73
C SER A 12 -10.09 13.47 -9.23
N ASP A 13 -9.75 12.25 -9.68
CA ASP A 13 -9.74 11.89 -11.10
C ASP A 13 -10.80 10.80 -11.38
N PRO A 14 -12.03 11.17 -11.77
CA PRO A 14 -12.99 10.22 -12.31
C PRO A 14 -12.59 9.94 -13.76
N ALA A 15 -11.87 8.84 -13.95
CA ALA A 15 -11.43 8.29 -15.24
C ALA A 15 -10.24 8.98 -15.94
N GLY A 16 -9.06 8.36 -15.80
CA GLY A 16 -8.14 8.15 -16.92
C GLY A 16 -7.49 9.35 -17.60
N SER A 17 -7.46 10.55 -17.01
CA SER A 17 -6.97 11.75 -17.67
C SER A 17 -5.47 12.04 -17.42
N ASN A 18 -4.80 12.69 -18.38
CA ASN A 18 -3.37 13.08 -18.33
C ASN A 18 -3.02 14.00 -17.14
N GLN A 19 -3.99 14.66 -16.50
CA GLN A 19 -3.77 15.63 -15.41
C GLN A 19 -3.08 15.03 -14.17
N SER A 20 -3.38 13.78 -13.84
CA SER A 20 -2.82 13.12 -12.65
C SER A 20 -1.33 12.75 -12.81
N SER A 21 -0.91 12.33 -14.00
CA SER A 21 0.49 12.05 -14.33
C SER A 21 1.33 13.32 -14.26
N ASP A 22 0.77 14.43 -14.75
CA ASP A 22 1.41 15.74 -14.72
C ASP A 22 1.53 16.29 -13.28
N ALA A 23 0.53 16.06 -12.43
CA ALA A 23 0.57 16.42 -11.01
C ALA A 23 1.65 15.65 -10.23
N ILE A 24 1.78 14.33 -10.45
CA ILE A 24 2.81 13.51 -9.79
C ILE A 24 4.21 13.97 -10.16
N LYS A 25 4.47 14.18 -11.46
CA LYS A 25 5.78 14.65 -11.92
C LYS A 25 6.10 16.03 -11.36
N SER A 26 5.14 16.95 -11.41
CA SER A 26 5.27 18.28 -10.81
C SER A 26 5.66 18.18 -9.34
N TYR A 27 4.99 17.33 -8.56
CA TYR A 27 5.29 17.13 -7.14
C TYR A 27 6.71 16.58 -6.91
N LEU A 28 7.12 15.58 -7.68
CA LEU A 28 8.43 14.94 -7.53
C LEU A 28 9.61 15.87 -7.84
N PHE A 29 9.44 16.87 -8.72
CA PHE A 29 10.56 17.67 -9.25
C PHE A 29 10.53 19.14 -8.84
N ASN A 30 9.46 19.66 -8.24
CA ASN A 30 9.35 21.07 -7.89
C ASN A 30 9.74 21.42 -6.44
N GLY A 31 10.18 20.45 -5.65
CA GLY A 31 10.72 20.69 -4.30
C GLY A 31 9.69 21.14 -3.25
N VAL A 32 8.40 20.96 -3.55
CA VAL A 32 7.30 21.15 -2.59
C VAL A 32 7.32 20.05 -1.52
N ILE A 33 6.90 20.39 -0.30
CA ILE A 33 6.91 19.47 0.85
C ILE A 33 5.50 19.18 1.37
N GLU A 34 4.50 19.90 0.86
CA GLU A 34 3.10 19.74 1.19
C GLU A 34 2.58 18.41 0.63
N PRO A 35 1.85 17.59 1.40
CA PRO A 35 1.39 16.30 0.92
C PRO A 35 0.52 16.40 -0.34
N LEU A 36 0.88 15.63 -1.38
CA LEU A 36 0.02 15.37 -2.53
C LEU A 36 -0.93 14.21 -2.22
N LEU A 37 -2.24 14.49 -2.24
CA LEU A 37 -3.27 13.47 -2.03
C LEU A 37 -3.92 13.09 -3.35
N ILE A 38 -3.82 11.81 -3.69
CA ILE A 38 -4.35 11.24 -4.94
C ILE A 38 -5.38 10.18 -4.59
N GLN A 39 -6.62 10.39 -5.06
CA GLN A 39 -7.67 9.39 -4.94
C GLN A 39 -7.70 8.53 -6.21
N GLY A 40 -7.56 7.21 -6.05
CA GLY A 40 -7.69 6.28 -7.17
C GLY A 40 -7.32 4.84 -6.80
N ASP A 41 -7.50 3.94 -7.76
CA ASP A 41 -7.00 2.57 -7.68
C ASP A 41 -5.46 2.56 -7.63
N VAL A 42 -4.91 1.81 -6.68
CA VAL A 42 -3.47 1.84 -6.38
C VAL A 42 -2.62 1.38 -7.57
N LEU A 43 -3.03 0.32 -8.27
CA LEU A 43 -2.28 -0.19 -9.43
C LEU A 43 -2.29 0.84 -10.57
N THR A 44 -3.44 1.48 -10.79
CA THR A 44 -3.60 2.54 -11.79
C THR A 44 -2.72 3.74 -11.48
N ILE A 45 -2.67 4.18 -10.22
CA ILE A 45 -1.85 5.32 -9.80
C ILE A 45 -0.35 4.98 -9.83
N LEU A 46 0.07 3.82 -9.30
CA LEU A 46 1.47 3.42 -9.29
C LEU A 46 2.09 3.42 -10.69
N LYS A 47 1.35 2.94 -11.70
CA LYS A 47 1.79 2.94 -13.12
C LYS A 47 2.08 4.34 -13.68
N ARG A 48 1.53 5.39 -13.06
CA ARG A 48 1.78 6.80 -13.44
C ARG A 48 3.02 7.39 -12.74
N ILE A 49 3.48 6.76 -11.65
CA ILE A 49 4.67 7.19 -10.92
C ILE A 49 5.93 6.73 -11.66
N PRO A 50 6.91 7.62 -11.92
CA PRO A 50 8.19 7.25 -12.53
C PRO A 50 8.93 6.17 -11.74
N SER A 51 9.68 5.32 -12.44
CA SER A 51 10.56 4.34 -11.78
C SER A 51 11.63 5.05 -10.94
N GLU A 52 12.10 4.40 -9.88
CA GLU A 52 13.21 4.87 -9.05
C GLU A 52 13.06 6.33 -8.55
N SER A 53 11.84 6.72 -8.19
CA SER A 53 11.51 8.09 -7.79
C SER A 53 11.15 8.23 -6.31
N ILE A 54 10.85 7.13 -5.62
CA ILE A 54 10.39 7.11 -4.22
C ILE A 54 11.49 6.58 -3.30
N ASP A 55 11.77 7.28 -2.20
CA ASP A 55 12.77 6.86 -1.20
C ASP A 55 12.20 5.88 -0.17
N MET A 56 10.92 6.03 0.19
CA MET A 56 10.29 5.19 1.22
C MET A 56 8.82 4.98 0.92
N ILE A 57 8.38 3.74 1.05
CA ILE A 57 6.97 3.34 0.98
C ILE A 57 6.61 2.71 2.32
N MET A 58 5.48 3.12 2.89
CA MET A 58 4.88 2.51 4.07
C MET A 58 3.41 2.25 3.79
N THR A 59 2.92 1.06 4.10
CA THR A 59 1.51 0.72 3.89
C THR A 59 1.01 -0.32 4.88
N SER A 60 -0.29 -0.27 5.14
CA SER A 60 -1.08 -1.31 5.81
C SER A 60 -2.28 -1.61 4.91
N PRO A 61 -2.15 -2.54 3.94
CA PRO A 61 -3.23 -2.80 3.00
C PRO A 61 -4.44 -3.36 3.76
N PRO A 62 -5.65 -3.34 3.17
CA PRO A 62 -6.77 -4.12 3.70
C PRO A 62 -6.36 -5.58 3.93
N TYR A 63 -6.72 -6.14 5.08
CA TYR A 63 -6.38 -7.53 5.41
C TYR A 63 -7.47 -8.46 4.89
N TRP A 64 -7.05 -9.59 4.30
CA TRP A 64 -7.97 -10.56 3.72
C TRP A 64 -9.02 -11.02 4.72
N ASN A 65 -10.29 -10.86 4.34
CA ASN A 65 -11.47 -11.30 5.06
C ASN A 65 -11.61 -10.72 6.49
N GLN A 66 -11.08 -9.52 6.72
CA GLN A 66 -11.19 -8.85 8.03
C GLN A 66 -12.20 -7.68 8.04
N ARG A 67 -12.35 -6.98 6.90
CA ARG A 67 -13.23 -5.81 6.78
C ARG A 67 -13.81 -5.73 5.38
N GLU A 68 -15.11 -5.43 5.31
CA GLU A 68 -15.77 -5.01 4.09
C GLU A 68 -15.93 -3.48 4.13
N TYR A 69 -15.54 -2.81 3.06
CA TYR A 69 -15.74 -1.37 2.89
C TYR A 69 -16.86 -1.16 1.88
N ASP A 70 -17.63 -0.07 2.02
CA ASP A 70 -18.80 0.23 1.17
C ASP A 70 -18.46 0.29 -0.34
N SER A 71 -17.20 0.58 -0.66
CA SER A 71 -16.68 0.64 -2.03
C SER A 71 -16.11 -0.68 -2.56
N GLY A 72 -16.17 -1.76 -1.77
CA GLY A 72 -15.39 -2.99 -2.02
C GLY A 72 -13.88 -2.75 -1.90
N GLY A 73 -13.08 -3.63 -2.52
CA GLY A 73 -11.63 -3.47 -2.64
C GLY A 73 -10.83 -4.73 -2.30
N ILE A 74 -9.52 -4.54 -2.19
CA ILE A 74 -8.55 -5.57 -1.80
C ILE A 74 -9.00 -6.23 -0.49
N GLY A 75 -8.85 -7.54 -0.38
CA GLY A 75 -9.16 -8.31 0.82
C GLY A 75 -10.51 -9.02 0.79
N LEU A 76 -11.27 -8.88 -0.31
CA LEU A 76 -12.55 -9.56 -0.56
C LEU A 76 -12.44 -10.70 -1.57
N GLU A 77 -11.22 -11.11 -1.92
CA GLU A 77 -10.96 -12.17 -2.87
C GLU A 77 -11.48 -13.52 -2.35
N LYS A 78 -11.83 -14.41 -3.27
CA LYS A 78 -12.51 -15.69 -2.96
C LYS A 78 -11.70 -16.56 -2.00
N ASN A 79 -10.38 -16.48 -2.09
CA ASN A 79 -9.45 -17.21 -1.24
C ASN A 79 -8.19 -16.36 -0.99
N TYR A 80 -7.42 -16.75 0.03
CA TYR A 80 -6.24 -16.00 0.42
C TYR A 80 -5.13 -16.04 -0.66
N GLN A 81 -5.11 -17.04 -1.55
CA GLN A 81 -4.12 -17.12 -2.63
C GLN A 81 -4.37 -16.03 -3.68
N GLU A 82 -5.63 -15.79 -4.06
CA GLU A 82 -6.01 -14.69 -4.94
C GLU A 82 -5.64 -13.33 -4.33
N PHE A 83 -5.89 -13.13 -3.04
CA PHE A 83 -5.45 -11.94 -2.30
C PHE A 83 -3.92 -11.76 -2.35
N ILE A 84 -3.16 -12.82 -2.08
CA ILE A 84 -1.69 -12.80 -2.15
C ILE A 84 -1.22 -12.42 -3.55
N ASN A 85 -1.82 -13.01 -4.59
CA ASN A 85 -1.45 -12.72 -5.98
C ASN A 85 -1.71 -11.25 -6.33
N LEU A 86 -2.87 -10.70 -5.93
CA LEU A 86 -3.17 -9.29 -6.13
C LEU A 86 -2.17 -8.37 -5.42
N LEU A 87 -1.78 -8.71 -4.18
CA LEU A 87 -0.74 -7.96 -3.48
C LEU A 87 0.62 -8.06 -4.18
N LEU A 88 0.95 -9.21 -4.77
CA LEU A 88 2.20 -9.38 -5.51
C LEU A 88 2.22 -8.53 -6.79
N GLU A 89 1.09 -8.38 -7.48
CA GLU A 89 0.98 -7.43 -8.59
C GLU A 89 1.30 -6.00 -8.14
N ILE A 90 0.80 -5.60 -6.97
CA ILE A 90 1.08 -4.29 -6.39
C ILE A 90 2.56 -4.19 -6.01
N THR A 91 3.15 -5.18 -5.34
CA THR A 91 4.54 -5.10 -4.88
C THR A 91 5.54 -5.05 -6.03
N VAL A 92 5.24 -5.62 -7.21
CA VAL A 92 6.07 -5.40 -8.42
C VAL A 92 6.15 -3.92 -8.77
N GLU A 93 5.00 -3.23 -8.79
CA GLU A 93 4.96 -1.79 -9.09
C GLU A 93 5.60 -0.96 -7.98
N LEU A 94 5.41 -1.34 -6.70
CA LEU A 94 6.11 -0.69 -5.58
C LEU A 94 7.63 -0.79 -5.73
N LYS A 95 8.14 -1.97 -6.14
CA LYS A 95 9.57 -2.17 -6.37
C LYS A 95 10.08 -1.28 -7.51
N ARG A 96 9.31 -1.16 -8.59
CA ARG A 96 9.66 -0.34 -9.75
C ARG A 96 9.80 1.14 -9.37
N VAL A 97 8.88 1.68 -8.59
CA VAL A 97 8.89 3.11 -8.24
C VAL A 97 9.89 3.45 -7.14
N LEU A 98 10.31 2.48 -6.33
CA LEU A 98 11.36 2.69 -5.32
C LEU A 98 12.73 2.89 -5.97
N LYS A 99 13.49 3.83 -5.42
CA LYS A 99 14.92 3.97 -5.71
C LYS A 99 15.67 2.71 -5.27
N PRO A 100 16.84 2.41 -5.86
CA PRO A 100 17.69 1.31 -5.40
C PRO A 100 18.11 1.41 -3.92
N THR A 101 18.15 2.63 -3.37
CA THR A 101 18.44 2.92 -1.95
C THR A 101 17.19 2.97 -1.07
N GLY A 102 16.01 2.80 -1.66
CA GLY A 102 14.73 3.00 -0.97
C GLY A 102 14.34 1.84 -0.06
N SER A 103 13.35 2.08 0.80
CA SER A 103 12.83 1.07 1.73
C SER A 103 11.32 0.91 1.63
N PHE A 104 10.85 -0.32 1.84
CA PHE A 104 9.43 -0.66 1.89
C PHE A 104 9.07 -1.25 3.24
N TRP A 105 8.03 -0.69 3.87
CA TRP A 105 7.49 -1.12 5.15
C TRP A 105 6.06 -1.61 4.96
N LEU A 106 5.86 -2.93 5.09
CA LEU A 106 4.56 -3.58 5.02
C LEU A 106 4.07 -3.91 6.43
N ASN A 107 2.97 -3.28 6.86
CA ASN A 107 2.30 -3.60 8.11
C ASN A 107 1.10 -4.51 7.86
N MET A 108 1.22 -5.78 8.27
CA MET A 108 0.18 -6.78 8.06
C MET A 108 0.08 -7.72 9.27
N ASN A 109 -1.16 -8.03 9.66
CA ASN A 109 -1.43 -9.12 10.60
C ASN A 109 -1.93 -10.36 9.84
N ASP A 110 -1.84 -11.51 10.49
CA ASP A 110 -2.35 -12.75 9.92
C ASP A 110 -3.88 -12.88 10.07
N THR A 111 -4.46 -13.75 9.25
CA THR A 111 -5.88 -14.12 9.31
C THR A 111 -6.03 -15.55 9.81
N TYR A 112 -7.03 -15.76 10.66
CA TYR A 112 -7.45 -17.07 11.09
C TYR A 112 -8.51 -17.63 10.14
N GLN A 113 -8.37 -18.91 9.79
CA GLN A 113 -9.42 -19.68 9.13
C GLN A 113 -9.47 -21.04 9.81
N ASN A 114 -10.66 -21.59 10.09
CA ASN A 114 -10.80 -22.92 10.71
C ASN A 114 -9.86 -23.14 11.92
N LYS A 115 -9.80 -22.15 12.83
CA LYS A 115 -9.01 -22.16 14.07
C LYS A 115 -7.48 -22.31 13.89
N HIS A 116 -6.94 -22.01 12.71
CA HIS A 116 -5.49 -21.95 12.50
C HIS A 116 -5.09 -20.66 11.77
N LEU A 117 -3.83 -20.28 11.96
CA LEU A 117 -3.18 -19.17 11.26
C LEU A 117 -2.90 -19.58 9.81
N LEU A 118 -3.22 -18.70 8.88
CA LEU A 118 -2.95 -18.94 7.46
C LEU A 118 -1.49 -18.64 7.09
N GLY A 119 -0.78 -17.84 7.89
CA GLY A 119 0.59 -17.43 7.63
C GLY A 119 0.69 -16.42 6.49
N ILE A 120 -0.34 -15.61 6.25
CA ILE A 120 -0.41 -14.70 5.08
C ILE A 120 0.80 -13.75 5.01
N PRO A 121 1.22 -13.05 6.10
CA PRO A 121 2.36 -12.14 6.04
C PRO A 121 3.65 -12.84 5.56
N TRP A 122 3.92 -14.04 6.09
CA TRP A 122 5.11 -14.83 5.72
C TRP A 122 5.03 -15.36 4.30
N ARG A 123 3.85 -15.82 3.84
CA ARG A 123 3.66 -16.28 2.46
C ARG A 123 3.94 -15.17 1.45
N ILE A 124 3.50 -13.94 1.74
CA ILE A 124 3.77 -12.78 0.89
C ILE A 124 5.25 -12.43 0.91
N ALA A 125 5.85 -12.33 2.10
CA ALA A 125 7.28 -12.01 2.25
C ALA A 125 8.17 -12.99 1.49
N LEU A 126 7.94 -14.30 1.61
CA LEU A 126 8.71 -15.32 0.90
C LEU A 126 8.54 -15.20 -0.62
N LYS A 127 7.31 -15.02 -1.12
CA LYS A 127 7.07 -14.82 -2.56
C LYS A 127 7.71 -13.55 -3.10
N MET A 128 7.69 -12.46 -2.33
CA MET A 128 8.40 -11.23 -2.69
C MET A 128 9.92 -11.47 -2.82
N ILE A 129 10.52 -12.25 -1.92
CA ILE A 129 11.94 -12.59 -2.00
C ILE A 129 12.21 -13.46 -3.23
N ASP A 130 11.51 -14.58 -3.34
CA ASP A 130 11.82 -15.63 -4.31
C ASP A 130 11.45 -15.25 -5.74
N GLU A 131 10.33 -14.53 -5.94
CA GLU A 131 9.78 -14.25 -7.27
C GLU A 131 10.10 -12.83 -7.77
N GLN A 132 10.29 -11.89 -6.86
CA GLN A 132 10.50 -10.47 -7.21
C GLN A 132 11.88 -9.97 -6.79
N GLY A 133 12.68 -10.76 -6.06
CA GLY A 133 14.02 -10.40 -5.61
C GLY A 133 14.05 -9.31 -4.53
N TRP A 134 13.02 -9.22 -3.68
CA TRP A 134 13.07 -8.33 -2.52
C TRP A 134 14.07 -8.85 -1.47
N ILE A 135 14.59 -7.93 -0.66
CA ILE A 135 15.45 -8.26 0.48
C ILE A 135 14.65 -8.02 1.75
N LEU A 136 14.33 -9.07 2.50
CA LEU A 136 13.73 -8.95 3.82
C LEU A 136 14.81 -8.50 4.81
N ARG A 137 14.73 -7.23 5.24
CA ARG A 137 15.72 -6.65 6.16
C ARG A 137 15.45 -7.01 7.62
N ASN A 138 14.20 -6.90 8.05
CA ASN A 138 13.77 -7.13 9.43
C ASN A 138 12.28 -7.49 9.46
N GLU A 139 11.87 -8.16 10.53
CA GLU A 139 10.47 -8.27 10.95
C GLU A 139 10.26 -7.40 12.19
N GLY A 140 9.22 -6.56 12.18
CA GLY A 140 8.86 -5.70 13.31
C GLY A 140 7.62 -6.22 14.03
N LEU A 141 7.73 -6.49 15.33
CA LEU A 141 6.58 -6.84 16.16
C LEU A 141 5.91 -5.58 16.70
N TRP A 142 4.70 -5.28 16.22
CA TRP A 142 3.89 -4.22 16.80
C TRP A 142 3.00 -4.75 17.94
N TYR A 143 3.41 -4.51 19.18
CA TYR A 143 2.63 -4.86 20.36
C TYR A 143 1.55 -3.81 20.64
N LYS A 144 0.28 -4.15 20.42
CA LYS A 144 -0.87 -3.31 20.77
C LYS A 144 -1.46 -3.74 22.11
N LYS A 145 -1.12 -3.00 23.19
CA LYS A 145 -1.52 -3.30 24.58
C LYS A 145 -3.04 -3.43 24.79
N TYR A 146 -3.84 -2.67 24.04
CA TYR A 146 -5.30 -2.70 24.12
C TYR A 146 -5.88 -2.88 22.72
N ALA A 147 -5.96 -4.13 22.28
CA ALA A 147 -6.92 -4.51 21.27
C ALA A 147 -8.24 -4.72 22.01
N HIS A 148 -9.15 -3.75 21.95
CA HIS A 148 -10.53 -3.97 22.39
C HIS A 148 -11.15 -5.00 21.45
N TYR A 149 -10.96 -6.27 21.74
CA TYR A 149 -11.81 -7.33 21.22
C TYR A 149 -13.14 -7.16 21.93
N THR A 150 -14.07 -6.44 21.32
CA THR A 150 -15.49 -6.65 21.62
C THR A 150 -15.79 -8.06 21.16
N GLN A 151 -15.71 -9.02 22.09
CA GLN A 151 -16.32 -10.32 21.91
C GLN A 151 -17.81 -10.07 21.60
N PRO A 152 -18.40 -10.71 20.58
CA PRO A 152 -19.84 -10.68 20.37
C PRO A 152 -20.60 -11.26 21.57
#